data_AF-A0A839DSP8-F1
#
_entry.id   AF-A0A839DSP8-F1
#
_cell.length_a   1.000
_cell.length_b   1.000
_cell.length_c   1.000
_cell.angle_alpha   90.00
_cell.angle_beta   90.00
_cell.angle_gamma   90.00
#
_symmetry.space_group_name_H-M   'P 1'
#
loop_
_entity.id
_entity.type
_entity.pdbx_description
1 polymer ?
#
loop_
_entity_poly.entity_id
_entity_poly.type
_entity_poly.pdbx_seq_one_letter_code
_entity_poly.pdbx_strand_id
1 'polypeptide(L)'
;MDRDTVLTALETALTDVLERPVTGLTGGVRLFEDLHLDSTTMLEMLMALEESIGLVIDPEDLDVDDFETVETFIDFASSGDSAAAPAGS
;
A
#
# COMPACT_ATOMS: atom_id res chain seq x y z
N MET A 1 5.42 1.50 12.39
CA MET A 1 4.00 1.12 12.60
C MET A 1 3.89 -0.40 12.66
N ASP A 2 2.82 -0.94 13.24
CA ASP A 2 2.57 -2.39 13.22
C ASP A 2 1.97 -2.82 11.86
N ARG A 3 2.44 -3.96 11.32
CA ARG A 3 1.97 -4.50 10.02
C ARG A 3 0.45 -4.68 9.97
N ASP A 4 -0.16 -5.08 11.09
CA ASP A 4 -1.60 -5.32 11.22
C ASP A 4 -2.42 -4.03 11.08
N THR A 5 -1.89 -2.91 11.60
CA THR A 5 -2.49 -1.58 11.43
C THR A 5 -2.45 -1.13 9.97
N VAL A 6 -1.31 -1.33 9.30
CA VAL A 6 -1.16 -1.03 7.87
C VAL A 6 -2.09 -1.91 7.03
N LEU A 7 -2.19 -3.20 7.32
CA LEU A 7 -3.08 -4.12 6.62
C LEU A 7 -4.55 -3.70 6.75
N THR A 8 -4.99 -3.37 7.96
CA THR A 8 -6.37 -2.93 8.21
C THR A 8 -6.69 -1.62 7.47
N ALA A 9 -5.75 -0.67 7.47
CA ALA A 9 -5.88 0.58 6.74
C ALA A 9 -5.92 0.35 5.23
N LEU A 10 -5.06 -0.54 4.72
CA LEU A 10 -5.02 -0.94 3.31
C LEU A 10 -6.34 -1.59 2.88
N GLU A 11 -6.90 -2.52 3.67
CA GLU A 11 -8.21 -3.13 3.39
C GLU A 11 -9.33 -2.08 3.33
N THR A 12 -9.29 -1.09 4.22
CA THR A 12 -10.27 0.00 4.25
C THR A 12 -10.13 0.88 3.01
N ALA A 13 -8.91 1.33 2.71
CA ALA A 13 -8.61 2.17 1.55
C ALA A 13 -8.98 1.47 0.23
N LEU A 14 -8.61 0.19 0.08
CA LEU A 14 -8.98 -0.61 -1.08
C LEU A 14 -10.49 -0.82 -1.18
N THR A 15 -11.19 -0.98 -0.05
CA THR A 15 -12.65 -1.12 -0.06
C THR A 15 -13.34 0.13 -0.58
N ASP A 16 -12.86 1.29 -0.16
CA ASP A 16 -13.41 2.58 -0.58
C ASP A 16 -13.12 2.86 -2.06
N VAL A 17 -11.88 2.64 -2.50
CA VAL A 17 -11.45 2.97 -3.87
C VAL A 17 -11.96 1.97 -4.91
N LEU A 18 -12.00 0.69 -4.58
CA LEU A 18 -12.52 -0.34 -5.49
C LEU A 18 -14.05 -0.47 -5.43
N GLU A 19 -14.71 0.35 -4.60
CA GLU A 19 -16.16 0.33 -4.36
C GLU A 19 -16.70 -1.09 -4.05
N ARG A 20 -15.86 -1.94 -3.45
CA ARG A 20 -16.17 -3.35 -3.17
C ARG A 20 -15.48 -3.78 -1.89
N PRO A 21 -16.10 -4.66 -1.08
CA PRO A 21 -15.47 -5.13 0.15
C PRO A 21 -14.19 -5.91 -0.15
N VAL A 22 -13.06 -5.41 0.36
CA VAL A 22 -11.76 -6.08 0.33
C VAL A 22 -11.42 -6.48 1.76
N THR A 23 -11.39 -7.78 2.03
CA THR A 23 -11.13 -8.32 3.37
C THR A 23 -10.32 -9.61 3.28
N GLY A 24 -9.48 -9.87 4.28
CA GLY A 24 -8.65 -11.06 4.33
C GLY A 24 -7.52 -11.03 3.30
N LEU A 25 -6.95 -9.85 3.05
CA LEU A 25 -5.77 -9.74 2.19
C LEU A 25 -4.64 -10.57 2.77
N THR A 26 -3.99 -11.35 1.90
CA THR A 26 -2.80 -12.13 2.26
C THR A 26 -1.58 -11.51 1.60
N GLY A 27 -0.40 -11.70 2.19
CA GLY A 27 0.83 -11.06 1.71
C GLY A 27 1.15 -11.33 0.23
N GLY A 28 0.76 -12.50 -0.29
CA GLY A 28 1.00 -12.86 -1.70
C GLY A 28 -0.03 -12.33 -2.71
N VAL A 29 -1.04 -11.55 -2.28
CA VAL A 29 -2.01 -10.94 -3.21
C VAL A 29 -1.32 -9.83 -3.99
N ARG A 30 -1.42 -9.88 -5.31
CA ARG A 30 -0.86 -8.86 -6.20
C ARG A 30 -1.82 -7.70 -6.37
N LEU A 31 -1.38 -6.49 -6.01
CA LEU A 31 -2.24 -5.30 -5.99
C LEU A 31 -2.71 -4.94 -7.41
N PHE A 32 -1.81 -4.92 -8.38
CA PHE A 32 -2.17 -4.63 -9.77
C PHE A 32 -2.89 -5.79 -10.47
N GLU A 33 -2.40 -7.01 -10.31
CA GLU A 33 -2.93 -8.14 -11.10
C GLU A 33 -4.18 -8.78 -10.49
N ASP A 34 -4.20 -9.00 -9.17
CA ASP A 34 -5.33 -9.68 -8.53
C ASP A 34 -6.43 -8.69 -8.15
N LEU A 35 -6.06 -7.50 -7.65
CA LEU A 35 -7.03 -6.46 -7.31
C LEU A 35 -7.39 -5.54 -8.47
N HIS A 36 -6.68 -5.63 -9.61
CA HIS A 36 -6.89 -4.78 -10.79
C HIS A 36 -6.75 -3.29 -10.46
N LEU A 37 -5.75 -2.95 -9.63
CA LEU A 37 -5.41 -1.55 -9.40
C LEU A 37 -4.80 -0.94 -10.65
N ASP A 38 -5.12 0.33 -10.86
CA ASP A 38 -4.59 1.20 -11.89
C ASP A 38 -3.80 2.34 -11.21
N SER A 39 -3.04 3.13 -11.98
CA SER A 39 -2.29 4.26 -11.43
C SER A 39 -3.18 5.30 -10.72
N THR A 40 -4.42 5.47 -11.20
CA THR A 40 -5.38 6.39 -10.57
C THR A 40 -5.87 5.85 -9.22
N THR A 41 -6.33 4.59 -9.19
CA THR A 41 -6.84 3.97 -7.96
C THR A 41 -5.74 3.73 -6.95
N MET A 42 -4.49 3.54 -7.38
CA MET A 42 -3.33 3.57 -6.47
C MET A 42 -3.22 4.91 -5.75
N LEU A 43 -3.23 6.04 -6.47
CA LEU A 43 -3.10 7.36 -5.83
C LEU A 43 -4.27 7.63 -4.87
N GLU A 44 -5.48 7.23 -5.24
CA GLU A 44 -6.65 7.32 -4.35
C GLU A 44 -6.50 6.45 -3.10
N MET A 45 -5.96 5.24 -3.25
CA MET A 45 -5.68 4.34 -2.13
C MET A 45 -4.63 4.93 -1.19
N LEU A 46 -3.55 5.52 -1.74
CA LEU A 46 -2.53 6.20 -0.95
C LEU A 46 -3.14 7.33 -0.14
N MET A 47 -3.89 8.24 -0.77
CA MET A 47 -4.58 9.34 -0.08
C MET A 47 -5.49 8.85 1.06
N ALA A 48 -6.25 7.78 0.82
CA ALA A 48 -7.11 7.18 1.83
C ALA A 48 -6.31 6.57 3.00
N LEU A 49 -5.15 5.94 2.72
CA LEU A 49 -4.22 5.47 3.74
C LEU A 49 -3.64 6.63 4.56
N GLU A 50 -3.27 7.74 3.92
CA GLU A 50 -2.76 8.92 4.61
C GLU A 50 -3.81 9.49 5.56
N GLU A 51 -5.07 9.59 5.14
CA GLU A 51 -6.17 10.05 6.00
C GLU A 51 -6.49 9.06 7.12
N SER A 52 -6.37 7.76 6.86
CA SER A 52 -6.73 6.70 7.81
C SER A 52 -5.74 6.59 8.97
N ILE A 53 -4.44 6.52 8.66
CA ILE A 53 -3.39 6.25 9.65
C ILE A 53 -2.35 7.37 9.76
N GLY A 54 -2.47 8.46 9.00
CA GLY A 54 -1.52 9.56 9.01
C GLY A 54 -0.19 9.24 8.32
N LEU A 55 -0.15 8.17 7.51
CA LEU A 55 1.05 7.74 6.81
C LEU A 55 1.20 8.57 5.53
N VAL A 56 2.24 9.41 5.46
CA VAL A 56 2.52 10.21 4.27
C VAL A 56 3.41 9.40 3.34
N ILE A 57 2.93 9.08 2.14
CA ILE A 57 3.67 8.31 1.14
C ILE A 57 3.84 9.16 -0.11
N ASP A 58 5.08 9.43 -0.50
CA ASP A 58 5.36 10.13 -1.75
C ASP A 58 5.29 9.14 -2.94
N PRO A 59 4.39 9.33 -3.92
CA PRO A 59 4.35 8.50 -5.12
C PRO A 59 5.64 8.55 -5.95
N GLU A 60 6.48 9.57 -5.77
CA GLU A 60 7.79 9.64 -6.45
C GLU A 60 8.85 8.71 -5.82
N ASP A 61 8.69 8.34 -4.55
CA ASP A 61 9.59 7.44 -3.82
C ASP A 61 9.18 5.96 -3.95
N LEU A 62 8.02 5.69 -4.57
CA LEU A 62 7.49 4.34 -4.72
C LEU A 62 7.92 3.71 -6.04
N ASP A 63 8.59 2.56 -5.97
CA ASP A 63 8.86 1.75 -7.13
C ASP A 63 7.69 0.80 -7.44
N VAL A 64 7.62 0.35 -8.69
CA VAL A 64 6.60 -0.63 -9.12
C VAL A 64 6.67 -1.92 -8.32
N ASP A 65 7.87 -2.29 -7.85
CA ASP A 65 8.12 -3.48 -7.05
C ASP A 65 7.54 -3.38 -5.63
N ASP A 66 7.46 -2.18 -5.04
CA ASP A 66 6.85 -1.96 -3.72
C ASP A 66 5.35 -2.27 -3.73
N PHE A 67 4.71 -2.10 -4.89
CA PHE A 67 3.30 -2.38 -5.13
C PHE A 67 3.03 -3.72 -5.80
N GLU A 68 4.05 -4.58 -5.97
CA GLU A 68 3.84 -5.88 -6.58
C GLU A 68 2.84 -6.70 -5.75
N THR A 69 3.00 -6.68 -4.43
CA THR A 69 2.18 -7.47 -3.49
C THR A 69 1.76 -6.67 -2.26
N VAL A 70 0.75 -7.20 -1.55
CA VAL A 70 0.35 -6.66 -0.24
C VAL A 70 1.52 -6.73 0.75
N GLU A 71 2.35 -7.78 0.70
CA GLU A 71 3.49 -7.94 1.61
C GLU A 71 4.55 -6.86 1.42
N THR A 72 4.94 -6.58 0.16
CA THR A 72 5.92 -5.54 -0.18
C THR A 72 5.44 -4.16 0.23
N PHE A 73 4.18 -3.84 -0.04
CA PHE A 73 3.60 -2.56 0.36
C PHE A 73 3.57 -2.38 1.88
N ILE A 74 3.16 -3.43 2.62
CA ILE A 74 3.14 -3.40 4.08
C ILE A 74 4.57 -3.28 4.64
N ASP A 75 5.55 -3.93 4.03
CA ASP A 75 6.95 -3.83 4.45
C ASP A 75 7.49 -2.41 4.27
N PHE A 76 7.21 -1.79 3.12
CA PHE A 76 7.52 -0.40 2.84
C PHE A 76 6.88 0.54 3.88
N ALA A 77 5.57 0.45 4.06
CA ALA A 77 4.81 1.29 4.99
C ALA A 77 5.20 1.06 6.47
N SER A 78 5.57 -0.17 6.85
CA SER A 78 6.02 -0.48 8.21
C SER A 78 7.43 0.02 8.49
N SER A 79 8.28 0.07 7.45
CA SER A 79 9.65 0.59 7.51
C SER A 79 9.73 2.12 7.50
N GLY A 80 8.61 2.79 7.22
CA GLY A 80 8.45 4.25 7.11
C GLY A 80 8.68 5.10 8.36
N ASP A 81 9.52 4.68 9.31
CA ASP A 81 10.23 5.61 10.20
C ASP A 81 11.64 5.95 9.68
N SER A 82 12.20 5.20 8.71
CA SER A 82 13.42 5.63 8.00
C SER A 82 13.79 4.70 6.83
N ALA A 83 13.61 5.17 5.59
CA ALA A 83 14.41 4.80 4.43
C ALA A 83 14.06 5.81 3.31
N ALA A 84 14.90 6.73 2.81
CA ALA A 84 16.35 6.77 2.73
C ALA A 84 16.91 5.42 2.22
N ALA A 85 16.77 5.25 0.91
CA ALA A 85 17.33 4.19 0.08
C ALA A 85 18.72 3.70 0.51
N PRO A 86 19.09 2.49 0.06
CA PRO A 86 20.30 2.38 -0.72
C PRO A 86 19.97 1.89 -2.13
N ALA A 87 20.05 2.80 -3.09
CA ALA A 87 20.40 2.43 -4.45
C ALA A 87 21.75 1.69 -4.41
N GLY A 88 21.79 0.44 -4.87
CA GLY A 88 23.05 -0.27 -4.99
C GLY A 88 22.93 -1.75 -5.36
N SER A 89 22.99 -2.04 -6.66
CA SER A 89 24.06 -2.86 -7.27
C SER A 89 24.10 -2.67 -8.77
#